data_AF-A0A537Q550-F1
#
_entry.id   AF-A0A537Q550-F1
#
_cell.length_a   1.000
_cell.length_b   1.000
_cell.length_c   1.000
_cell.angle_alpha   90.00
_cell.angle_beta   90.00
_cell.angle_gamma   90.00
#
_symmetry.space_group_name_H-M   'P 1'
#
loop_
_entity.id
_entity.type
_entity.pdbx_description
1 polymer ?
#
loop_
_entity_poly.entity_id
_entity_poly.type
_entity_poly.pdbx_seq_one_letter_code
_entity_poly.pdbx_strand_id
1 'polypeptide(L)'
;MTLLAGLQVVQIGGCPAAAVCGRLFADVGASVTSIHPDNSTPLAEYLNHGKRIVSGDPTAARAALTGADLIVCEGGPRDLRIRQHGAESLRRVNAKAALVFISPFGQSGPLADDPAADLTLFFASGIARLLSGQVDNLSEPPMRPVGEQSAFIGGIAAACAGMHAALAGELGAVIDVSIQEALATMAAAELARAGLGGR
;
A
#
# COMPACT_ATOMS: atom_id res chain seq x y z
N MET A 1 9.14 -21.58 -1.91
CA MET A 1 8.01 -21.80 -0.98
C MET A 1 6.77 -21.21 -1.64
N THR A 2 5.69 -21.97 -1.82
CA THR A 2 4.50 -21.54 -2.59
C THR A 2 3.26 -21.51 -1.69
N LEU A 3 3.31 -20.69 -0.64
CA LEU A 3 2.25 -20.62 0.38
C LEU A 3 0.90 -20.19 -0.22
N LEU A 4 0.94 -19.28 -1.20
CA LEU A 4 -0.26 -18.72 -1.84
C LEU A 4 -0.44 -19.21 -3.30
N ALA A 5 0.04 -20.43 -3.60
CA ALA A 5 -0.20 -21.04 -4.91
C ALA A 5 -1.70 -21.07 -5.25
N GLY A 6 -2.04 -20.62 -6.45
CA GLY A 6 -3.41 -20.55 -6.95
C GLY A 6 -4.08 -19.19 -6.74
N LEU A 7 -3.62 -18.38 -5.78
CA LEU A 7 -4.19 -17.05 -5.53
C LEU A 7 -3.89 -16.09 -6.69
N GLN A 8 -4.94 -15.46 -7.23
CA GLN A 8 -4.83 -14.44 -8.28
C GLN A 8 -4.88 -13.04 -7.67
N VAL A 9 -3.77 -12.31 -7.75
CA VAL A 9 -3.65 -10.95 -7.22
C VAL A 9 -3.51 -9.96 -8.37
N VAL A 10 -4.26 -8.85 -8.31
CA VAL A 10 -4.12 -7.74 -9.25
C VAL A 10 -3.62 -6.50 -8.53
N GLN A 11 -2.53 -5.92 -9.02
CA GLN A 11 -2.02 -4.63 -8.60
C GLN A 11 -2.40 -3.59 -9.66
N ILE A 12 -2.99 -2.46 -9.26
CA ILE A 12 -3.34 -1.38 -10.20
C ILE A 12 -2.42 -0.17 -10.00
N GLY A 13 -1.87 0.33 -11.10
CA GLY A 13 -1.08 1.55 -11.13
C GLY A 13 0.40 1.36 -10.80
N GLY A 14 1.13 2.47 -10.83
CA GLY A 14 2.59 2.50 -10.68
C GLY A 14 3.09 3.00 -9.32
N CYS A 15 2.23 3.10 -8.32
CA CYS A 15 2.65 3.63 -7.03
C CYS A 15 3.50 2.61 -6.24
N PRO A 16 4.53 3.05 -5.48
CA PRO A 16 5.51 2.13 -4.92
C PRO A 16 4.99 1.21 -3.81
N ALA A 17 4.05 1.64 -2.97
CA ALA A 17 3.56 0.80 -1.86
C ALA A 17 2.72 -0.37 -2.39
N ALA A 18 1.88 -0.14 -3.41
CA ALA A 18 1.20 -1.20 -4.14
C ALA A 18 2.20 -2.15 -4.83
N ALA A 19 3.29 -1.63 -5.38
CA ALA A 19 4.34 -2.43 -5.98
C ALA A 19 5.07 -3.33 -4.97
N VAL A 20 5.40 -2.81 -3.78
CA VAL A 20 5.93 -3.61 -2.66
C VAL A 20 4.95 -4.69 -2.23
N CYS A 21 3.68 -4.33 -2.00
CA CYS A 21 2.64 -5.28 -1.61
C CYS A 21 2.51 -6.42 -2.64
N GLY A 22 2.35 -6.09 -3.92
CA GLY A 22 2.27 -7.08 -4.99
C GLY A 22 3.53 -7.94 -5.11
N ARG A 23 4.72 -7.40 -4.80
CA ARG A 23 5.97 -8.17 -4.85
C ARG A 23 6.00 -9.24 -3.77
N LEU A 24 5.58 -8.90 -2.55
CA LEU A 24 5.51 -9.85 -1.44
C LEU A 24 4.54 -11.00 -1.73
N PHE A 25 3.39 -10.72 -2.33
CA PHE A 25 2.47 -11.76 -2.81
C PHE A 25 3.13 -12.68 -3.85
N ALA A 26 3.86 -12.13 -4.82
CA ALA A 26 4.57 -12.91 -5.82
C ALA A 26 5.68 -13.78 -5.18
N ASP A 27 6.45 -13.22 -4.26
CA ASP A 27 7.54 -13.92 -3.57
C ASP A 27 7.06 -15.14 -2.76
N VAL A 28 5.83 -15.11 -2.24
CA VAL A 28 5.20 -16.24 -1.52
C VAL A 28 4.34 -17.15 -2.42
N GLY A 29 4.37 -16.93 -3.74
CA GLY A 29 3.85 -17.85 -4.75
C GLY A 29 2.48 -17.52 -5.34
N ALA A 30 1.92 -16.33 -5.08
CA ALA A 30 0.69 -15.89 -5.76
C ALA A 30 0.95 -15.55 -7.23
N SER A 31 -0.07 -15.70 -8.07
CA SER A 31 -0.03 -15.21 -9.46
C SER A 31 -0.41 -13.73 -9.48
N VAL A 32 0.58 -12.87 -9.68
CA VAL A 32 0.37 -11.41 -9.62
C VAL A 32 0.34 -10.79 -11.02
N THR A 33 -0.71 -10.03 -11.32
CA THR A 33 -0.81 -9.20 -12.52
C THR A 33 -0.77 -7.73 -12.14
N SER A 34 0.19 -6.97 -12.67
CA SER A 34 0.23 -5.51 -12.55
C SER A 34 -0.39 -4.84 -13.78
N ILE A 35 -1.38 -3.99 -13.56
CA ILE A 35 -2.06 -3.21 -14.60
C ILE A 35 -1.51 -1.78 -14.58
N HIS A 36 -0.92 -1.34 -15.69
CA HIS A 36 -0.26 -0.03 -15.81
C HIS A 36 0.76 0.27 -14.69
N PRO A 37 1.71 -0.64 -14.38
CA PRO A 37 2.76 -0.34 -13.41
C PRO A 37 3.74 0.71 -13.92
N ASP A 38 4.42 1.36 -12.99
CA ASP A 38 5.67 2.07 -13.27
C ASP A 38 6.80 1.07 -13.41
N ASN A 39 7.66 1.25 -14.42
CA ASN A 39 8.91 0.52 -14.61
C ASN A 39 10.02 1.47 -15.07
N SER A 40 9.92 2.75 -14.74
CA SER A 40 10.85 3.79 -15.19
C SER A 40 12.16 3.84 -14.39
N THR A 41 12.23 3.14 -13.27
CA THR A 41 13.40 3.12 -12.38
C THR A 41 13.84 1.69 -12.04
N PRO A 42 15.12 1.45 -11.72
CA PRO A 42 15.59 0.12 -11.30
C PRO A 42 14.85 -0.45 -10.09
N LEU A 43 14.42 0.42 -9.17
CA LEU A 43 13.59 0.01 -8.03
C LEU A 43 12.21 -0.45 -8.50
N ALA A 44 11.56 0.29 -9.39
CA ALA A 44 10.25 -0.09 -9.93
C ALA A 44 10.33 -1.40 -10.72
N GLU A 45 11.36 -1.58 -11.56
CA GLU A 45 11.62 -2.84 -12.27
C GLU A 45 11.83 -4.00 -11.30
N TYR A 46 12.62 -3.79 -10.24
CA TYR A 46 12.80 -4.78 -9.18
C TYR A 46 11.47 -5.15 -8.52
N LEU A 47 10.67 -4.18 -8.11
CA LEU A 47 9.39 -4.43 -7.43
C LEU A 47 8.38 -5.12 -8.35
N ASN A 48 8.46 -4.95 -9.67
CA ASN A 48 7.59 -5.65 -10.62
C ASN A 48 8.15 -6.97 -11.16
N HIS A 49 9.39 -7.32 -10.80
CA HIS A 49 9.97 -8.60 -11.19
C HIS A 49 9.10 -9.78 -10.71
N GLY A 50 8.90 -10.77 -11.59
CA GLY A 50 8.08 -11.95 -11.32
C GLY A 50 6.57 -11.74 -11.51
N LYS A 51 6.09 -10.52 -11.82
CA LYS A 51 4.68 -10.23 -12.08
C LYS A 51 4.37 -10.24 -13.57
N ARG A 52 3.15 -10.61 -13.94
CA ARG A 52 2.63 -10.41 -15.30
C ARG A 52 2.27 -8.94 -15.48
N ILE A 53 2.76 -8.31 -16.55
CA ILE A 53 2.47 -6.91 -16.85
C ILE A 53 1.36 -6.81 -17.90
N VAL A 54 0.34 -6.00 -17.63
CA VAL A 54 -0.71 -5.62 -18.58
C VAL A 54 -0.68 -4.10 -18.72
N SER A 55 -0.16 -3.62 -19.85
CA SER A 55 -0.07 -2.20 -20.18
C SER A 55 -0.75 -1.93 -21.51
N GLY A 56 -1.81 -1.10 -21.49
CA GLY A 56 -2.44 -0.60 -22.71
C GLY A 56 -3.49 -1.51 -23.36
N ASP A 57 -3.82 -2.66 -22.77
CA ASP A 57 -4.93 -3.53 -23.22
C ASP A 57 -6.09 -3.50 -22.21
N PRO A 58 -7.18 -2.76 -22.50
CA PRO A 58 -8.36 -2.70 -21.63
C PRO A 58 -9.08 -4.04 -21.46
N THR A 59 -9.02 -4.92 -22.46
CA THR A 59 -9.71 -6.23 -22.42
C THR A 59 -8.96 -7.17 -21.49
N ALA A 60 -7.63 -7.26 -21.62
CA ALA A 60 -6.80 -8.03 -20.71
C ALA A 60 -6.86 -7.49 -19.27
N ALA A 61 -6.85 -6.16 -19.10
CA ALA A 61 -6.99 -5.52 -17.79
C ALA A 61 -8.34 -5.88 -17.12
N ARG A 62 -9.44 -5.79 -17.88
CA ARG A 62 -10.77 -6.17 -17.40
C ARG A 62 -10.84 -7.64 -17.04
N ALA A 63 -10.29 -8.53 -17.86
CA ALA A 63 -10.26 -9.97 -17.58
C ALA A 63 -9.46 -10.30 -16.32
N ALA A 64 -8.31 -9.66 -16.12
CA ALA A 64 -7.50 -9.81 -14.91
C ALA A 64 -8.28 -9.38 -13.65
N LEU A 65 -8.94 -8.21 -13.70
CA LEU A 65 -9.75 -7.70 -12.57
C LEU A 65 -10.93 -8.62 -12.24
N THR A 66 -11.65 -9.12 -13.24
CA THR A 66 -12.80 -10.03 -13.03
C THR A 66 -12.37 -11.37 -12.42
N GLY A 67 -11.17 -11.86 -12.77
CA GLY A 67 -10.64 -13.13 -12.28
C GLY A 67 -9.80 -13.04 -11.01
N ALA A 68 -9.65 -11.85 -10.42
CA ALA A 68 -8.84 -11.65 -9.22
C ALA A 68 -9.53 -12.16 -7.96
N ASP A 69 -8.75 -12.76 -7.06
CA ASP A 69 -9.15 -13.04 -5.68
C ASP A 69 -8.89 -11.84 -4.76
N LEU A 70 -7.85 -11.07 -5.09
CA LEU A 70 -7.45 -9.86 -4.35
C LEU A 70 -7.00 -8.76 -5.31
N ILE A 71 -7.44 -7.53 -5.07
CA ILE A 71 -7.07 -6.34 -5.84
C ILE A 71 -6.41 -5.33 -4.91
N VAL A 72 -5.18 -4.92 -5.23
CA VAL A 72 -4.41 -3.89 -4.53
C VAL A 72 -4.44 -2.59 -5.32
N CYS A 73 -4.83 -1.51 -4.67
CA CYS A 73 -4.84 -0.15 -5.22
C CYS A 73 -4.21 0.82 -4.24
N GLU A 74 -3.29 1.64 -4.72
CA GLU A 74 -2.76 2.75 -3.93
C GLU A 74 -3.34 4.08 -4.43
N GLY A 75 -3.69 4.97 -3.51
CA GLY A 75 -4.18 6.32 -3.77
C GLY A 75 -5.14 6.81 -2.70
N GLY A 76 -5.19 8.13 -2.47
CA GLY A 76 -6.19 8.74 -1.60
C GLY A 76 -7.62 8.65 -2.18
N PRO A 77 -8.67 8.93 -1.38
CA PRO A 77 -10.06 8.79 -1.80
C PRO A 77 -10.41 9.55 -3.08
N ARG A 78 -9.98 10.81 -3.19
CA ARG A 78 -10.22 11.62 -4.40
C ARG A 78 -9.55 11.04 -5.63
N ASP A 79 -8.29 10.64 -5.51
CA ASP A 79 -7.52 10.10 -6.62
C ASP A 79 -8.11 8.77 -7.11
N LEU A 80 -8.46 7.86 -6.20
CA LEU A 80 -9.14 6.61 -6.54
C LEU A 80 -10.52 6.84 -7.14
N ARG A 81 -11.27 7.86 -6.71
CA ARG A 81 -12.54 8.23 -7.35
C ARG A 81 -12.35 8.73 -8.77
N ILE A 82 -11.37 9.61 -9.01
CA ILE A 82 -11.05 10.15 -10.34
C ILE A 82 -10.63 9.02 -11.30
N ARG A 83 -9.78 8.10 -10.84
CA ARG A 83 -9.31 6.95 -11.62
C ARG A 83 -10.34 5.82 -11.72
N GLN A 84 -11.51 5.95 -11.08
CA GLN A 84 -12.53 4.91 -10.98
C GLN A 84 -12.00 3.58 -10.41
N HIS A 85 -11.10 3.66 -9.43
CA HIS A 85 -10.52 2.53 -8.72
C HIS A 85 -10.94 2.47 -7.25
N GLY A 86 -11.89 3.30 -6.82
CA GLY A 86 -12.53 3.17 -5.50
C GLY A 86 -13.38 1.89 -5.38
N ALA A 87 -13.74 1.52 -4.15
CA ALA A 87 -14.44 0.29 -3.82
C ALA A 87 -15.72 0.06 -4.66
N GLU A 88 -16.56 1.09 -4.81
CA GLU A 88 -17.80 1.00 -5.59
C GLU A 88 -17.53 0.63 -7.06
N SER A 89 -16.53 1.25 -7.68
CA SER A 89 -16.16 0.97 -9.07
C SER A 89 -15.56 -0.42 -9.23
N LEU A 90 -14.67 -0.84 -8.33
CA LEU A 90 -14.07 -2.17 -8.39
C LEU A 90 -15.11 -3.28 -8.11
N ARG A 91 -16.07 -3.06 -7.22
CA ARG A 91 -17.16 -4.00 -6.93
C ARG A 91 -18.07 -4.26 -8.13
N ARG A 92 -18.26 -3.26 -9.00
CA ARG A 92 -18.97 -3.45 -10.29
C ARG A 92 -18.24 -4.39 -11.25
N VAL A 93 -16.91 -4.50 -11.13
CA VAL A 93 -16.08 -5.37 -11.97
C VAL A 93 -15.95 -6.75 -11.35
N ASN A 94 -15.72 -6.80 -10.04
CA ASN A 94 -15.54 -8.02 -9.27
C ASN A 94 -16.19 -7.89 -7.90
N ALA A 95 -17.35 -8.54 -7.75
CA ALA A 95 -18.12 -8.49 -6.50
C ALA A 95 -17.45 -9.26 -5.35
N LYS A 96 -16.52 -10.18 -5.64
CA LYS A 96 -16.00 -11.16 -4.66
C LYS A 96 -14.57 -10.87 -4.20
N ALA A 97 -13.75 -10.20 -4.99
CA ALA A 97 -12.35 -9.96 -4.62
C ALA A 97 -12.22 -9.23 -3.27
N ALA A 98 -11.22 -9.60 -2.47
CA ALA A 98 -10.77 -8.72 -1.41
C ALA A 98 -10.15 -7.46 -2.04
N LEU A 99 -10.47 -6.27 -1.51
CA LEU A 99 -9.92 -5.00 -1.97
C LEU A 99 -8.97 -4.47 -0.92
N VAL A 100 -7.73 -4.20 -1.28
CA VAL A 100 -6.72 -3.60 -0.42
C VAL A 100 -6.42 -2.20 -0.95
N PHE A 101 -6.83 -1.19 -0.18
CA PHE A 101 -6.50 0.19 -0.43
C PHE A 101 -5.31 0.62 0.41
N ILE A 102 -4.30 1.18 -0.22
CA ILE A 102 -3.14 1.78 0.43
C ILE A 102 -3.21 3.28 0.18
N SER A 103 -3.19 4.10 1.22
CA SER A 103 -3.15 5.55 1.04
C SER A 103 -2.27 6.23 2.07
N PRO A 104 -1.81 7.46 1.78
CA PRO A 104 -0.94 8.18 2.70
C PRO A 104 -1.51 8.29 4.12
N PHE A 105 -2.78 8.67 4.24
CA PHE A 105 -3.45 8.97 5.52
C PHE A 105 -4.75 8.17 5.75
N GLY A 106 -4.96 7.07 5.03
CA GLY A 106 -6.21 6.28 5.10
C GLY A 106 -7.26 6.72 4.07
N GLN A 107 -8.33 5.94 3.89
CA GLN A 107 -9.44 6.26 2.99
C GLN A 107 -10.50 7.17 3.64
N SER A 108 -10.31 7.54 4.90
CA SER A 108 -11.25 8.36 5.68
C SER A 108 -10.52 9.30 6.63
N GLY A 109 -11.25 10.22 7.25
CA GLY A 109 -10.70 11.22 8.16
C GLY A 109 -10.31 12.54 7.48
N PRO A 110 -9.91 13.54 8.27
CA PRO A 110 -9.71 14.91 7.78
C PRO A 110 -8.50 15.06 6.85
N LEU A 111 -7.51 14.18 6.98
CA LEU A 111 -6.26 14.22 6.19
C LEU A 111 -6.29 13.28 4.98
N ALA A 112 -7.40 12.57 4.72
CA ALA A 112 -7.44 11.49 3.74
C ALA A 112 -7.03 11.89 2.30
N ASP A 113 -7.30 13.15 1.95
CA ASP A 113 -6.97 13.76 0.65
C ASP A 113 -5.73 14.68 0.71
N ASP A 114 -5.04 14.78 1.85
CA ASP A 114 -3.89 15.67 1.98
C ASP A 114 -2.71 15.18 1.13
N PRO A 115 -1.95 16.11 0.52
CA PRO A 115 -0.78 15.75 -0.27
C PRO A 115 0.29 15.14 0.63
N ALA A 116 0.94 14.11 0.11
CA ALA A 116 1.98 13.41 0.84
C ALA A 116 3.19 13.09 -0.03
N ALA A 117 4.35 13.10 0.60
CA ALA A 117 5.58 12.51 0.12
C ALA A 117 6.16 11.63 1.24
N ASP A 118 7.17 10.83 0.94
CA ASP A 118 7.83 9.99 1.93
C ASP A 118 8.25 10.81 3.17
N LEU A 119 8.81 12.00 2.97
CA LEU A 119 9.19 12.92 4.05
C LEU A 119 8.00 13.32 4.94
N THR A 120 6.86 13.71 4.36
CA THR A 120 5.73 14.18 5.17
C THR A 120 5.11 13.04 5.97
N LEU A 121 5.02 11.84 5.40
CA LEU A 121 4.53 10.64 6.09
C LEU A 121 5.45 10.21 7.23
N PHE A 122 6.76 10.27 7.00
CA PHE A 122 7.77 9.92 7.99
C PHE A 122 7.70 10.83 9.23
N PHE A 123 7.46 12.13 9.04
CA PHE A 123 7.32 13.05 10.17
C PHE A 123 5.91 13.01 10.77
N ALA A 124 4.86 12.91 9.96
CA ALA A 124 3.47 12.84 10.43
C ALA A 124 3.15 11.58 11.25
N SER A 125 3.89 10.49 11.04
CA SER A 125 3.79 9.28 11.86
C SER A 125 4.58 9.35 13.18
N GLY A 126 5.44 10.35 13.34
CA GLY A 126 6.33 10.48 14.49
C GLY A 126 7.56 9.58 14.47
N ILE A 127 7.70 8.66 13.49
CA ILE A 127 8.84 7.72 13.44
C ILE A 127 10.19 8.44 13.27
N ALA A 128 10.18 9.63 12.67
CA ALA A 128 11.37 10.50 12.56
C ALA A 128 12.01 10.83 13.92
N ARG A 129 11.22 10.84 15.00
CA ARG A 129 11.72 11.05 16.36
C ARG A 129 12.35 9.80 16.97
N LEU A 130 12.34 8.64 16.32
CA LEU A 130 12.87 7.40 16.92
C LEU A 130 14.15 6.90 16.26
N LEU A 131 14.65 7.62 15.26
CA LEU A 131 15.78 7.21 14.44
C LEU A 131 16.92 8.22 14.56
N SER A 132 18.15 7.76 14.34
CA SER A 132 19.34 8.62 14.30
C SER A 132 19.15 9.76 13.30
N GLY A 133 19.54 10.99 13.69
CA GLY A 133 19.28 12.19 12.90
C GLY A 133 17.96 12.90 13.25
N GLN A 134 17.48 12.73 14.48
CA GLN A 134 16.36 13.49 15.04
C GLN A 134 16.62 14.99 14.89
N VAL A 135 15.60 15.72 14.42
CA VAL A 135 15.61 17.17 14.36
C VAL A 135 14.78 17.69 15.53
N ASP A 136 15.44 17.93 16.68
CA ASP A 136 14.78 18.48 17.87
C ASP A 136 14.55 19.99 17.76
N ASN A 137 15.42 20.67 17.01
CA ASN A 137 15.31 22.09 16.73
C ASN A 137 14.45 22.33 15.48
N LEU A 138 13.22 22.80 15.67
CA LEU A 138 12.29 23.08 14.56
C LEU A 138 12.75 24.21 13.62
N SER A 139 13.82 24.95 13.95
CA SER A 139 14.43 25.90 13.01
C SER A 139 15.35 25.23 11.99
N GLU A 140 15.73 23.98 12.21
CA GLU A 140 16.55 23.21 11.27
C GLU A 140 15.68 22.48 10.24
N PRO A 141 16.16 22.32 8.99
CA PRO A 141 15.41 21.61 7.98
C PRO A 141 15.23 20.13 8.37
N PRO A 142 14.08 19.51 8.05
CA PRO A 142 13.86 18.11 8.34
C PRO A 142 14.82 17.23 7.54
N MET A 143 15.33 16.18 8.18
CA MET A 143 16.17 15.18 7.52
C MET A 143 15.29 14.18 6.78
N ARG A 144 15.51 14.05 5.46
CA ARG A 144 14.76 13.08 4.65
C ARG A 144 15.24 11.65 4.93
N PRO A 145 14.34 10.67 5.13
CA PRO A 145 14.72 9.26 5.10
C PRO A 145 15.31 8.86 3.74
N VAL A 146 16.20 7.87 3.74
CA VAL A 146 16.79 7.36 2.50
C VAL A 146 15.79 6.47 1.73
N GLY A 147 15.62 6.76 0.45
CA GLY A 147 14.71 6.00 -0.43
C GLY A 147 13.24 6.33 -0.18
N GLU A 148 12.42 5.28 -0.17
CA GLU A 148 10.95 5.32 -0.08
C GLU A 148 10.46 4.48 1.11
N GLN A 149 10.94 4.80 2.32
CA GLN A 149 10.73 3.97 3.52
C GLN A 149 9.25 3.78 3.84
N SER A 150 8.47 4.86 3.73
CA SER A 150 7.04 4.88 4.03
C SER A 150 6.29 3.94 3.08
N ALA A 151 6.63 3.95 1.79
CA ALA A 151 6.01 3.07 0.82
C ALA A 151 6.30 1.59 1.10
N PHE A 152 7.54 1.26 1.51
CA PHE A 152 7.89 -0.11 1.90
C PHE A 152 7.09 -0.57 3.12
N ILE A 153 7.03 0.25 4.16
CA ILE A 153 6.33 -0.10 5.41
C ILE A 153 4.82 -0.22 5.16
N GLY A 154 4.22 0.73 4.43
CA GLY A 154 2.82 0.66 4.02
C GLY A 154 2.52 -0.55 3.14
N GLY A 155 3.39 -0.86 2.18
CA GLY A 155 3.26 -2.03 1.31
C GLY A 155 3.36 -3.36 2.06
N ILE A 156 4.26 -3.46 3.05
CA ILE A 156 4.38 -4.63 3.94
C ILE A 156 3.12 -4.79 4.79
N ALA A 157 2.63 -3.70 5.42
CA ALA A 157 1.41 -3.73 6.22
C ALA A 157 0.21 -4.18 5.37
N ALA A 158 0.08 -3.64 4.15
CA ALA A 158 -0.95 -4.03 3.21
C ALA A 158 -0.85 -5.49 2.74
N ALA A 159 0.36 -6.00 2.51
CA ALA A 159 0.57 -7.41 2.18
C ALA A 159 0.14 -8.31 3.34
N CYS A 160 0.52 -7.97 4.58
CA CYS A 160 0.11 -8.72 5.78
C CYS A 160 -1.42 -8.75 5.93
N ALA A 161 -2.09 -7.60 5.84
CA ALA A 161 -3.55 -7.51 5.94
C ALA A 161 -4.26 -8.25 4.78
N GLY A 162 -3.76 -8.10 3.56
CA GLY A 162 -4.29 -8.80 2.39
C GLY A 162 -4.11 -10.32 2.47
N MET A 163 -2.95 -10.79 2.94
CA MET A 163 -2.71 -12.22 3.16
C MET A 163 -3.61 -12.77 4.25
N HIS A 164 -3.87 -12.01 5.31
CA HIS A 164 -4.84 -12.40 6.33
C HIS A 164 -6.23 -12.62 5.73
N ALA A 165 -6.77 -11.65 5.00
CA ALA A 165 -8.07 -11.79 4.36
C ALA A 165 -8.13 -12.95 3.35
N ALA A 166 -7.06 -13.15 2.56
CA ALA A 166 -6.98 -14.26 1.62
C ALA A 166 -7.00 -15.63 2.32
N LEU A 167 -6.21 -15.79 3.39
CA LEU A 167 -6.12 -17.05 4.14
C LEU A 167 -7.34 -17.32 5.03
N ALA A 168 -7.98 -16.26 5.55
CA ALA A 168 -9.23 -16.36 6.30
C ALA A 168 -10.46 -16.58 5.39
N GLY A 169 -10.30 -16.44 4.08
CA GLY A 169 -11.40 -16.62 3.12
C GLY A 169 -12.42 -15.49 3.15
N GLU A 170 -12.00 -14.26 3.48
CA GLU A 170 -12.86 -13.09 3.59
C GLU A 170 -13.24 -12.53 2.20
N LEU A 171 -14.11 -13.25 1.51
CA LEU A 171 -14.66 -12.81 0.23
C LEU A 171 -15.34 -11.45 0.38
N GLY A 172 -15.00 -10.52 -0.49
CA GLY A 172 -15.59 -9.20 -0.50
C GLY A 172 -15.09 -8.26 0.61
N ALA A 173 -14.02 -8.61 1.33
CA ALA A 173 -13.38 -7.71 2.29
C ALA A 173 -12.93 -6.40 1.62
N VAL A 174 -12.98 -5.31 2.38
CA VAL A 174 -12.38 -4.02 2.03
C VAL A 174 -11.42 -3.67 3.15
N ILE A 175 -10.14 -3.61 2.81
CA ILE A 175 -9.04 -3.33 3.72
C ILE A 175 -8.53 -1.94 3.39
N ASP A 176 -8.49 -1.07 4.39
CA ASP A 176 -7.91 0.27 4.32
C ASP A 176 -6.61 0.28 5.11
N VAL A 177 -5.50 0.65 4.45
CA VAL A 177 -4.18 0.76 5.06
C VAL A 177 -3.66 2.18 4.87
N SER A 178 -3.61 2.92 5.97
CA SER A 178 -2.88 4.17 6.06
C SER A 178 -1.39 3.92 6.22
N ILE A 179 -0.58 4.52 5.33
CA ILE A 179 0.89 4.47 5.43
C ILE A 179 1.35 5.18 6.70
N GLN A 180 0.74 6.32 7.03
CA GLN A 180 1.05 7.08 8.25
C GLN A 180 0.77 6.26 9.52
N GLU A 181 -0.34 5.54 9.57
CA GLU A 181 -0.67 4.69 10.72
C GLU A 181 0.28 3.48 10.79
N ALA A 182 0.59 2.84 9.65
CA ALA A 182 1.53 1.74 9.59
C ALA A 182 2.91 2.15 10.15
N LEU A 183 3.42 3.32 9.76
CA LEU A 183 4.65 3.89 10.31
C LEU A 183 4.52 4.16 11.82
N ALA A 184 3.41 4.75 12.26
CA ALA A 184 3.17 5.06 13.67
C ALA A 184 3.17 3.79 14.54
N THR A 185 2.68 2.65 14.02
CA THR A 185 2.72 1.38 14.77
C THR A 185 4.13 0.86 15.04
N MET A 186 5.13 1.25 14.25
CA MET A 186 6.53 0.92 14.55
C MET A 186 7.03 1.60 15.83
N ALA A 187 6.39 2.70 16.23
CA ALA A 187 6.63 3.44 17.46
C ALA A 187 5.78 2.98 18.65
N ALA A 188 5.10 1.82 18.58
CA ALA A 188 4.09 1.41 19.57
C ALA A 188 4.55 1.49 21.03
N ALA A 189 5.80 1.11 21.34
CA ALA A 189 6.32 1.20 22.69
C ALA A 189 6.49 2.64 23.18
N GLU A 190 6.91 3.56 22.30
CA GLU A 190 7.11 4.98 22.63
C GLU A 190 5.80 5.74 22.70
N LEU A 191 4.86 5.42 21.80
CA LEU A 191 3.48 5.92 21.89
C LEU A 191 2.81 5.47 23.19
N ALA A 192 2.99 4.20 23.58
CA ALA A 192 2.50 3.70 24.86
C ALA A 192 3.17 4.42 26.05
N ARG A 193 4.49 4.66 25.99
CA ARG A 193 5.20 5.45 27.01
C ARG A 193 4.68 6.87 27.12
N ALA A 194 4.45 7.57 26.01
CA ALA A 194 3.90 8.92 26.01
C ALA A 194 2.47 8.94 26.60
N GLY A 195 1.62 7.99 26.20
CA GLY A 195 0.25 7.86 26.71
C GLY A 195 0.17 7.54 28.21
N LEU A 196 1.11 6.73 28.72
CA LEU A 196 1.19 6.40 30.16
C LEU A 196 1.92 7.48 30.98
N GLY A 197 2.76 8.30 30.34
CA GLY A 197 3.63 9.27 30.99
C GLY A 197 2.97 10.61 31.33
N GLY A 198 1.83 10.95 30.70
CA GLY A 198 1.09 12.19 30.98
C GLY A 198 1.90 13.48 30.86
N ARG A 199 3.02 13.45 30.12
CA ARG A 199 3.90 14.59 29.85
C ARG A 199 4.20 14.67 28.37
#